data_AF-A0A3D8IAX6-F1
#
_entry.id   AF-A0A3D8IAX6-F1
#
_cell.length_a   1.000
_cell.length_b   1.000
_cell.length_c   1.000
_cell.angle_alpha   90.00
_cell.angle_beta   90.00
_cell.angle_gamma   90.00
#
_symmetry.space_group_name_H-M   'P 1'
#
loop_
_entity.id
_entity.type
_entity.pdbx_description
1 polymer ?
#
loop_
_entity_poly.entity_id
_entity_poly.type
_entity_poly.pdbx_seq_one_letter_code
_entity_poly.pdbx_strand_id
1 'polypeptide(L)'
;MCQFGILLPKQNQEFWESCRENTIEIHPTKYPIEIDWDGIQKVCKEQGVVLKFFMDSDKKQEVMTKMILNPKGNSNPFQSFIGCTLNQCAQLYEGKLYPSAYIEHFNKHFSQNLQITSLDFIDIHKPNLAYQEILNFMAKPLPFCRYCDTMKWQHIGEWKDSKKDISEYLG
;
A
#
# COMPACT_ATOMS: atom_id res chain seq x y z
N MET A 1 -5.41 -3.57 -4.78
CA MET A 1 -5.28 -2.23 -4.17
C MET A 1 -4.26 -1.43 -4.98
N CYS A 2 -4.71 -0.69 -6.00
CA CYS A 2 -3.85 0.20 -6.80
C CYS A 2 -4.12 1.64 -6.36
N GLN A 3 -3.17 2.24 -5.65
CA GLN A 3 -3.38 3.56 -5.04
C GLN A 3 -3.38 4.73 -6.04
N PHE A 4 -2.98 4.53 -7.31
CA PHE A 4 -3.07 5.56 -8.34
C PHE A 4 -3.51 4.97 -9.70
N GLY A 5 -4.70 5.36 -10.16
CA GLY A 5 -5.31 4.86 -11.41
C GLY A 5 -4.71 5.43 -12.71
N ILE A 6 -3.77 6.37 -12.62
CA ILE A 6 -3.22 7.11 -13.77
C ILE A 6 -2.48 6.24 -14.79
N LEU A 7 -2.03 5.04 -14.38
CA LEU A 7 -1.32 4.11 -15.25
C LEU A 7 -2.25 3.10 -15.93
N LEU A 8 -3.55 3.11 -15.61
CA LEU A 8 -4.53 2.18 -16.20
C LEU A 8 -4.57 2.26 -17.74
N PRO A 9 -4.58 3.45 -18.37
CA PRO A 9 -4.58 3.53 -19.83
C PRO A 9 -3.33 2.97 -20.51
N LYS A 10 -2.24 2.73 -19.75
CA LYS A 10 -0.97 2.22 -20.27
C LYS A 10 -0.79 0.71 -20.06
N GLN A 11 -1.77 0.02 -19.47
CA GLN A 11 -1.67 -1.42 -19.22
C GLN A 11 -1.84 -2.22 -20.51
N ASN A 12 -1.16 -3.35 -20.58
CA ASN A 12 -1.23 -4.28 -21.71
C ASN A 12 -2.51 -5.15 -21.65
N GLN A 13 -2.76 -5.90 -22.72
CA GLN A 13 -3.93 -6.76 -22.81
C GLN A 13 -3.92 -7.90 -21.78
N GLU A 14 -2.75 -8.46 -21.49
CA GLU A 14 -2.55 -9.52 -20.49
C GLU A 14 -3.01 -9.10 -19.09
N PHE A 15 -2.71 -7.86 -18.68
CA PHE A 15 -3.21 -7.29 -17.44
C PHE A 15 -4.74 -7.30 -17.37
N TRP A 16 -5.41 -6.87 -18.44
CA TRP A 16 -6.86 -6.80 -18.50
C TRP A 16 -7.51 -8.18 -18.53
N GLU A 17 -6.91 -9.12 -19.24
CA GLU A 17 -7.33 -10.53 -19.26
C GLU A 17 -7.25 -11.13 -17.86
N SER A 18 -6.11 -10.97 -17.19
CA SER A 18 -5.93 -11.44 -15.82
C SER A 18 -6.95 -10.81 -14.87
N CYS A 19 -7.23 -9.51 -15.00
CA CYS A 19 -8.24 -8.85 -14.18
C CYS A 19 -9.63 -9.47 -14.36
N ARG A 20 -10.04 -9.74 -15.60
CA ARG A 20 -11.35 -10.36 -15.88
C ARG A 20 -11.43 -11.79 -15.37
N GLU A 21 -10.44 -12.61 -15.68
CA GLU A 21 -10.41 -14.03 -15.31
C GLU A 21 -10.44 -14.24 -13.79
N ASN A 22 -9.81 -13.32 -13.05
CA ASN A 22 -9.73 -13.38 -11.59
C ASN A 22 -10.74 -12.48 -10.87
N THR A 23 -11.70 -11.90 -11.60
CA THR A 23 -12.74 -11.01 -11.04
C THR A 23 -12.15 -9.87 -10.19
N ILE A 24 -11.07 -9.26 -10.67
CA ILE A 24 -10.38 -8.16 -9.99
C ILE A 24 -11.19 -6.87 -10.17
N GLU A 25 -11.46 -6.20 -9.05
CA GLU A 25 -11.97 -4.84 -9.06
C GLU A 25 -10.83 -3.84 -8.83
N ILE A 26 -10.85 -2.72 -9.57
CA ILE A 26 -9.86 -1.65 -9.41
C ILE A 26 -10.49 -0.54 -8.58
N HIS A 27 -9.81 -0.20 -7.49
CA HIS A 27 -10.29 0.79 -6.51
C HIS A 27 -9.31 1.96 -6.36
N PRO A 28 -9.31 2.95 -7.26
CA PRO A 28 -8.42 4.11 -7.14
C PRO A 28 -8.96 5.15 -6.15
N THR A 29 -8.04 5.92 -5.59
CA THR A 29 -8.29 7.08 -4.72
C THR A 29 -8.26 8.37 -5.54
N LYS A 30 -9.16 9.34 -5.26
CA LYS A 30 -9.29 10.61 -6.01
C LYS A 30 -8.52 11.73 -5.33
N TYR A 31 -7.23 11.82 -5.63
CA TYR A 31 -6.41 12.94 -5.20
C TYR A 31 -6.78 14.25 -5.93
N PRO A 32 -6.55 15.43 -5.34
CA PRO A 32 -6.87 16.74 -5.93
C PRO A 32 -5.85 17.13 -7.02
N ILE A 33 -5.64 16.25 -7.98
CA ILE A 33 -4.79 16.43 -9.16
C ILE A 33 -5.64 16.22 -10.41
N GLU A 34 -5.30 16.91 -11.48
CA GLU A 34 -6.03 16.82 -12.75
C GLU A 34 -5.77 15.45 -13.40
N ILE A 35 -6.78 14.57 -13.40
CA ILE A 35 -6.76 13.24 -14.00
C ILE A 35 -7.99 13.09 -14.89
N ASP A 36 -7.79 12.57 -16.09
CA ASP A 36 -8.86 12.16 -17.00
C ASP A 36 -9.57 10.89 -16.51
N TRP A 37 -10.42 11.05 -15.49
CA TRP A 37 -11.19 9.94 -14.93
C TRP A 37 -12.23 9.39 -15.90
N ASP A 38 -12.77 10.22 -16.79
CA ASP A 38 -13.74 9.80 -17.81
C ASP A 38 -13.07 8.85 -18.82
N GLY A 39 -11.86 9.20 -19.28
CA GLY A 39 -11.04 8.34 -20.12
C GLY A 39 -10.69 7.02 -19.43
N ILE A 40 -10.27 7.05 -18.16
CA ILE A 40 -9.97 5.84 -17.38
C ILE A 40 -11.21 4.95 -17.22
N GLN A 41 -12.37 5.54 -16.87
CA GLN A 41 -13.64 4.82 -16.76
C GLN A 41 -14.03 4.15 -18.07
N LYS A 42 -13.86 4.86 -19.20
CA LYS A 42 -14.12 4.32 -20.52
C LYS A 42 -13.23 3.11 -20.83
N VAL A 43 -11.93 3.21 -20.59
CA VAL A 43 -10.99 2.09 -20.79
C VAL A 43 -11.36 0.89 -19.93
N CYS A 44 -11.63 1.08 -18.63
CA CYS A 44 -12.04 -0.02 -17.75
C CYS A 44 -13.34 -0.68 -18.23
N LYS A 45 -14.32 0.11 -18.67
CA LYS A 45 -15.59 -0.40 -19.20
C LYS A 45 -15.40 -1.20 -20.49
N GLU A 46 -14.59 -0.69 -21.43
CA GLU A 46 -14.25 -1.38 -22.68
C GLU A 46 -13.52 -2.71 -22.40
N GLN A 47 -12.68 -2.73 -21.36
CA GLN A 47 -11.96 -3.92 -20.91
C GLN A 47 -12.79 -4.83 -20.01
N GLY A 48 -14.05 -4.50 -19.70
CA GLY A 48 -14.92 -5.32 -18.86
C GLY A 48 -14.43 -5.47 -17.41
N VAL A 49 -13.69 -4.49 -16.89
CA VAL A 49 -13.16 -4.47 -15.51
C VAL A 49 -13.88 -3.42 -14.67
N VAL A 50 -14.30 -3.81 -13.46
CA VAL A 50 -15.03 -2.93 -12.54
C VAL A 50 -14.09 -1.89 -11.94
N LEU A 51 -14.46 -0.61 -12.08
CA LEU A 51 -13.79 0.52 -11.45
C LEU A 51 -14.71 1.12 -10.37
N LYS A 52 -14.25 1.19 -9.12
CA LYS A 52 -14.99 1.79 -8.00
C LYS A 52 -14.07 2.75 -7.25
N PHE A 53 -14.48 3.99 -7.03
CA PHE A 53 -13.62 4.91 -6.27
C PHE A 53 -13.64 4.59 -4.78
N PHE A 54 -12.46 4.61 -4.16
CA PHE A 54 -12.35 4.52 -2.72
C PHE A 54 -12.93 5.80 -2.10
N MET A 55 -13.87 5.67 -1.15
CA MET A 55 -14.59 6.80 -0.54
C MET A 55 -15.29 7.69 -1.59
N ASP A 56 -16.32 7.13 -2.24
CA ASP A 56 -17.20 7.74 -3.25
C ASP A 56 -18.00 8.97 -2.75
N SER A 57 -17.30 9.97 -2.24
CA SER A 57 -17.87 11.24 -1.79
C SER A 57 -17.11 12.37 -2.47
N ASP A 58 -17.81 13.15 -3.28
CA ASP A 58 -17.30 14.37 -3.93
C ASP A 58 -16.86 15.47 -2.93
N LYS A 59 -16.83 15.19 -1.62
CA LYS A 59 -16.81 16.19 -0.55
C LYS A 59 -15.86 15.92 0.62
N LYS A 60 -14.83 15.09 0.47
CA LYS A 60 -13.82 14.98 1.54
C LYS A 60 -12.43 15.23 0.99
N GLN A 61 -11.88 16.38 1.38
CA GLN A 61 -10.44 16.58 1.43
C GLN A 61 -9.84 15.32 2.05
N GLU A 62 -9.05 14.60 1.26
CA GLU A 62 -8.37 13.43 1.76
C GLU A 62 -7.40 13.90 2.83
N VAL A 63 -7.75 13.61 4.08
CA VAL A 63 -6.90 13.93 5.21
C VAL A 63 -5.68 13.02 5.12
N MET A 64 -4.51 13.59 4.94
CA MET A 64 -3.29 12.82 4.83
C MET A 64 -2.83 12.38 6.21
N THR A 65 -2.55 11.09 6.37
CA THR A 65 -1.89 10.55 7.56
C THR A 65 -0.39 10.51 7.31
N LYS A 66 0.35 11.21 8.17
CA LYS A 66 1.81 11.10 8.23
C LYS A 66 2.17 9.81 8.97
N MET A 67 2.69 8.83 8.22
CA MET A 67 3.18 7.58 8.76
C MET A 67 4.64 7.75 9.17
N ILE A 68 4.90 7.64 10.48
CA ILE A 68 6.22 7.84 11.07
C ILE A 68 6.99 6.53 11.14
N LEU A 69 8.24 6.59 10.65
CA LEU A 69 9.25 5.55 10.76
C LEU A 69 10.26 5.89 11.86
N ASN A 70 10.74 4.86 12.54
CA ASN A 70 11.82 4.90 13.52
C ASN A 70 13.03 4.12 12.98
N PRO A 71 14.03 4.77 12.38
CA PRO A 71 15.18 4.11 11.76
C PRO A 71 16.04 3.32 12.75
N LYS A 72 15.96 3.63 14.06
CA LYS A 72 16.68 2.89 15.09
C LYS A 72 16.13 1.48 15.29
N GLY A 73 14.90 1.21 14.84
CA GLY A 73 14.28 -0.11 14.90
C GLY A 73 14.05 -0.61 16.33
N ASN A 74 13.92 0.31 17.30
CA ASN A 74 13.73 0.00 18.71
C ASN A 74 12.29 0.27 19.20
N SER A 75 11.33 0.46 18.29
CA SER A 75 9.90 0.49 18.64
C SER A 75 9.42 -0.89 19.06
N ASN A 76 8.41 -0.95 19.94
CA ASN A 76 7.79 -2.21 20.34
C ASN A 76 6.93 -2.76 19.17
N PRO A 77 7.30 -3.89 18.53
CA PRO A 77 6.61 -4.38 17.33
C PRO A 77 5.14 -4.70 17.57
N PHE A 78 4.78 -5.16 18.78
CA PHE A 78 3.39 -5.47 19.12
C PHE A 78 2.55 -4.19 19.21
N GLN A 79 3.06 -3.15 19.88
CA GLN A 79 2.37 -1.85 19.94
C GLN A 79 2.24 -1.24 18.54
N SER A 80 3.31 -1.30 17.73
CA SER A 80 3.29 -0.85 16.35
C SER A 80 2.25 -1.59 15.52
N PHE A 81 2.12 -2.92 15.69
CA PHE A 81 1.15 -3.72 14.96
C PHE A 81 -0.30 -3.43 15.37
N ILE A 82 -0.58 -3.33 16.67
CA ILE A 82 -1.93 -3.05 17.18
C ILE A 82 -2.37 -1.62 16.83
N GLY A 83 -1.44 -0.65 16.83
CA GLY A 83 -1.72 0.73 16.44
C GLY A 83 -1.78 0.98 14.93
N CYS A 84 -1.42 -0.02 14.11
CA CYS A 84 -1.40 0.12 12.66
C CYS A 84 -2.81 0.03 12.08
N THR A 85 -3.35 1.13 11.57
CA THR A 85 -4.62 1.15 10.84
C THR A 85 -4.58 0.44 9.48
N LEU A 86 -3.40 -0.02 9.06
CA LEU A 86 -3.15 -0.72 7.80
C LEU A 86 -2.82 -2.20 7.99
N ASN A 87 -2.89 -2.74 9.21
CA ASN A 87 -2.54 -4.15 9.47
C ASN A 87 -3.45 -5.16 8.75
N GLN A 88 -4.64 -4.75 8.32
CA GLN A 88 -5.55 -5.54 7.49
C GLN A 88 -5.28 -5.39 5.98
N CYS A 89 -4.38 -4.49 5.58
CA CYS A 89 -4.03 -4.28 4.18
C CYS A 89 -2.87 -5.21 3.79
N ALA A 90 -3.17 -6.24 3.01
CA ALA A 90 -2.14 -7.07 2.40
C ALA A 90 -1.64 -6.43 1.09
N GLN A 91 -0.32 -6.31 0.95
CA GLN A 91 0.34 -5.82 -0.25
C GLN A 91 0.96 -7.01 -0.98
N LEU A 92 0.66 -7.15 -2.27
CA LEU A 92 1.30 -8.15 -3.13
C LEU A 92 2.35 -7.44 -4.00
N TYR A 93 3.61 -7.86 -3.88
CA TYR A 93 4.72 -7.30 -4.65
C TYR A 93 5.69 -8.43 -5.02
N GLU A 94 6.02 -8.56 -6.30
CA GLU A 94 6.94 -9.59 -6.82
C GLU A 94 6.64 -11.02 -6.31
N GLY A 95 5.37 -11.44 -6.33
CA GLY A 95 4.97 -12.77 -5.87
C GLY A 95 5.05 -12.98 -4.35
N LYS A 96 5.18 -11.89 -3.58
CA LYS A 96 5.27 -11.94 -2.11
C LYS A 96 4.21 -11.06 -1.47
N LEU A 97 3.59 -11.59 -0.42
CA LEU A 97 2.62 -10.92 0.42
C LEU A 97 3.35 -10.23 1.59
N TYR A 98 3.22 -8.91 1.66
CA TYR A 98 3.81 -8.05 2.68
C TYR A 98 2.72 -7.25 3.40
N PRO A 99 2.95 -6.88 4.67
CA PRO A 99 2.27 -5.74 5.26
C PRO A 99 2.87 -4.38 4.86
N SER A 100 4.13 -4.35 4.42
CA SER A 100 4.82 -3.14 3.90
C SER A 100 5.94 -3.50 2.93
N ALA A 101 5.69 -3.41 1.62
CA ALA A 101 6.60 -3.87 0.55
C ALA A 101 7.62 -2.82 0.07
N TYR A 102 7.35 -1.52 0.25
CA TYR A 102 8.01 -0.46 -0.53
C TYR A 102 9.16 0.28 0.19
N ILE A 103 9.70 -0.26 1.29
CA ILE A 103 10.74 0.44 2.06
C ILE A 103 12.06 0.62 1.29
N GLU A 104 12.30 -0.20 0.27
CA GLU A 104 13.48 -0.08 -0.58
C GLU A 104 13.59 1.28 -1.26
N HIS A 105 12.46 1.87 -1.67
CA HIS A 105 12.44 3.20 -2.29
C HIS A 105 12.83 4.28 -1.29
N PHE A 106 12.34 4.18 -0.05
CA PHE A 106 12.72 5.08 1.05
C PHE A 106 14.22 4.96 1.35
N ASN A 107 14.71 3.73 1.53
CA ASN A 107 16.13 3.46 1.78
C ASN A 107 17.03 4.05 0.68
N LYS A 108 16.69 3.79 -0.59
CA LYS A 108 17.44 4.29 -1.74
C LYS A 108 17.43 5.82 -1.83
N HIS A 109 16.30 6.45 -1.58
CA HIS A 109 16.18 7.90 -1.73
C HIS A 109 16.88 8.68 -0.61
N PHE A 110 16.77 8.20 0.63
CA PHE A 110 17.28 8.89 1.83
C PHE A 110 18.57 8.29 2.40
N SER A 111 19.20 7.37 1.67
CA SER A 111 20.40 6.63 2.12
C SER A 111 20.22 5.99 3.50
N GLN A 112 19.05 5.38 3.71
CA GLN A 112 18.69 4.66 4.95
C GLN A 112 18.83 3.15 4.75
N ASN A 113 18.75 2.39 5.85
CA ASN A 113 18.98 0.94 5.83
C ASN A 113 17.94 0.14 6.65
N LEU A 114 16.65 0.46 6.51
CA LEU A 114 15.58 -0.29 7.17
C LEU A 114 15.42 -1.66 6.50
N GLN A 115 15.80 -2.72 7.20
CA GLN A 115 15.89 -4.08 6.64
C GLN A 115 14.55 -4.81 6.66
N ILE A 116 14.16 -5.36 5.51
CA ILE A 116 13.17 -6.44 5.39
C ILE A 116 13.90 -7.77 5.52
N THR A 117 13.34 -8.70 6.28
CA THR A 117 13.84 -10.06 6.46
C THR A 117 12.91 -11.08 5.80
N SER A 118 13.33 -12.34 5.71
CA SER A 118 12.48 -13.43 5.23
C SER A 118 11.25 -13.71 6.11
N LEU A 119 11.20 -13.14 7.31
CA LEU A 119 10.05 -13.22 8.21
C LEU A 119 9.00 -12.13 7.97
N ASP A 120 9.29 -11.16 7.10
CA ASP A 120 8.44 -10.01 6.84
C ASP A 120 7.52 -10.19 5.63
N PHE A 121 7.54 -11.36 4.98
CA PHE A 121 6.69 -11.69 3.84
C PHE A 121 6.36 -13.19 3.73
N ILE A 122 5.33 -13.50 2.96
CA ILE A 122 5.04 -14.85 2.45
C ILE A 122 5.24 -14.86 0.93
N ASP A 123 6.02 -15.79 0.43
CA ASP A 123 6.05 -16.11 -1.01
C ASP A 123 4.78 -16.91 -1.37
N ILE A 124 3.95 -16.37 -2.26
CA ILE A 124 2.69 -17.02 -2.67
C ILE A 124 2.91 -18.23 -3.59
N HIS A 125 4.11 -18.40 -4.13
CA HIS A 125 4.50 -19.56 -4.93
C HIS A 125 5.13 -20.68 -4.09
N LYS A 126 5.22 -20.52 -2.76
CA LYS A 126 5.70 -21.56 -1.85
C LYS A 126 4.86 -22.85 -2.05
N PRO A 127 5.50 -24.01 -2.27
CA PRO A 127 4.78 -25.26 -2.42
C PRO A 127 4.03 -25.60 -1.14
N ASN A 128 2.79 -26.08 -1.29
CA ASN A 128 1.89 -26.43 -0.19
C ASN A 128 1.57 -25.27 0.78
N LEU A 129 1.62 -24.01 0.30
CA LEU A 129 1.17 -22.87 1.09
C LEU A 129 -0.31 -23.02 1.45
N ALA A 130 -0.59 -23.14 2.76
CA ALA A 130 -1.95 -23.29 3.24
C ALA A 130 -2.59 -21.94 3.57
N TYR A 131 -3.89 -21.81 3.33
CA TYR A 131 -4.67 -20.62 3.68
C TYR A 131 -4.48 -20.18 5.15
N GLN A 132 -4.45 -21.15 6.08
CA GLN A 132 -4.23 -20.86 7.50
C GLN A 132 -2.85 -20.25 7.79
N GLU A 133 -1.81 -20.60 7.01
CA GLU A 133 -0.49 -19.99 7.15
C GLU A 133 -0.55 -18.50 6.78
N ILE A 134 -1.28 -18.14 5.73
CA ILE A 134 -1.49 -16.75 5.30
C ILE A 134 -2.22 -15.96 6.39
N LEU A 135 -3.33 -16.50 6.92
CA LEU A 135 -4.08 -15.85 7.98
C LEU A 135 -3.24 -15.63 9.24
N ASN A 136 -2.53 -16.66 9.68
CA ASN A 136 -1.67 -16.58 10.88
C ASN A 136 -0.52 -15.58 10.70
N PHE A 137 -0.01 -15.43 9.48
CA PHE A 137 1.01 -14.45 9.16
C PHE A 137 0.47 -13.02 9.21
N MET A 138 -0.70 -12.77 8.62
CA MET A 138 -1.33 -11.45 8.63
C MET A 138 -1.81 -11.03 10.03
N ALA A 139 -2.08 -12.00 10.92
CA ALA A 139 -2.62 -11.76 12.26
C ALA A 139 -1.58 -11.44 13.35
N LYS A 140 -0.28 -11.33 13.02
CA LYS A 140 0.79 -11.14 14.01
C LYS A 140 1.74 -9.98 13.65
N PRO A 141 2.39 -9.34 14.66
CA PRO A 141 3.46 -8.39 14.40
C PRO A 141 4.61 -9.07 13.65
N LEU A 142 5.19 -8.32 12.70
CA LEU A 142 6.37 -8.73 11.96
C LEU A 142 7.63 -8.04 12.49
N PRO A 143 8.82 -8.61 12.28
CA PRO A 143 10.08 -7.94 12.64
C PRO A 143 10.17 -6.50 12.13
N PHE A 144 9.68 -6.23 10.92
CA PHE A 144 9.68 -4.89 10.32
C PHE A 144 8.85 -3.87 11.11
N CYS A 145 7.83 -4.29 11.86
CA CYS A 145 7.01 -3.40 12.68
C CYS A 145 7.84 -2.60 13.70
N ARG A 146 9.05 -3.04 14.05
CA ARG A 146 9.99 -2.31 14.91
C ARG A 146 10.43 -0.95 14.35
N TYR A 147 10.32 -0.77 13.02
CA TYR A 147 10.63 0.49 12.34
C TYR A 147 9.40 1.39 12.21
N CYS A 148 8.20 0.95 12.59
CA CYS A 148 6.99 1.77 12.56
C CYS A 148 6.78 2.41 13.94
N ASP A 149 6.58 3.72 13.98
CA ASP A 149 6.18 4.44 15.19
C ASP A 149 4.71 4.87 15.07
N THR A 150 3.81 3.89 15.12
CA THR A 150 2.37 4.09 14.88
C THR A 150 1.72 5.01 15.90
N MET A 151 2.30 5.11 17.10
CA MET A 151 1.81 6.01 18.15
C MET A 151 2.09 7.49 17.82
N LYS A 152 3.04 7.77 16.94
CA LYS A 152 3.32 9.13 16.42
C LYS A 152 2.67 9.40 15.07
N TRP A 153 1.91 8.46 14.51
CA TRP A 153 1.14 8.73 13.31
C TRP A 153 0.14 9.85 13.58
N GLN A 154 0.02 10.76 12.64
CA GLN A 154 -0.78 11.96 12.82
C GLN A 154 -1.43 12.37 11.51
N HIS A 155 -2.66 12.88 11.60
CA HIS A 155 -3.29 13.56 10.49
C HIS A 155 -2.63 14.93 10.29
N ILE A 156 -2.17 15.21 9.08
CA ILE A 156 -1.51 16.48 8.76
C ILE A 156 -2.39 17.42 7.91
N GLY A 157 -3.70 17.19 7.98
CA GLY A 157 -4.70 17.97 7.26
C GLY A 157 -4.82 17.54 5.81
N GLU A 158 -5.06 18.50 4.94
CA GLU A 158 -5.31 18.28 3.51
C GLU A 158 -4.12 17.64 2.79
N TRP A 159 -4.43 16.81 1.80
CA TRP A 159 -3.45 16.27 0.85
C TRP A 159 -2.63 17.39 0.19
N LYS A 160 -1.32 17.19 0.11
CA LYS A 160 -0.36 18.10 -0.52
C LYS A 160 0.74 17.29 -1.19
N ASP A 161 1.37 17.90 -2.19
CA ASP A 161 2.58 17.35 -2.78
C ASP A 161 3.68 17.20 -1.71
N SER A 162 4.31 16.02 -1.70
CA SER A 162 5.49 15.77 -0.86
C SER A 162 6.66 16.62 -1.33
N LYS A 163 7.39 17.23 -0.39
CA LYS A 163 8.68 17.89 -0.66
C LYS A 163 9.83 16.91 -0.75
N LYS A 164 9.55 15.62 -0.52
CA LYS A 164 10.51 14.52 -0.43
C LYS A 164 11.58 14.81 0.62
N ASP A 165 11.18 15.44 1.72
CA ASP A 165 12.06 15.70 2.84
C ASP A 165 11.99 14.52 3.82
N ILE A 166 13.14 14.07 4.35
CA ILE A 166 13.18 12.90 5.24
C ILE A 166 12.34 13.10 6.51
N SER A 167 12.17 14.35 6.96
CA SER A 167 11.33 14.69 8.11
C SER A 167 9.84 14.44 7.86
N GLU A 168 9.39 14.27 6.61
CA GLU A 168 8.03 13.83 6.29
C GLU A 168 7.78 12.38 6.73
N TYR A 169 8.84 11.59 6.89
CA TYR A 169 8.77 10.16 7.17
C TYR A 169 9.31 9.78 8.56
N LEU A 170 10.14 10.64 9.18
CA LEU A 170 10.77 10.36 10.48
C LEU A 170 10.15 11.17 11.63
N GLY A 171 10.28 10.66 12.86
CA GLY A 171 9.81 11.31 14.09
C GLY A 171 10.26 10.62 15.38
#